data_AF-A0A672TFF2-F1
#
_entry.id   AF-A0A672TFF2-F1
#
_cell.length_a   1.000
_cell.length_b   1.000
_cell.length_c   1.000
_cell.angle_alpha   90.00
_cell.angle_beta   90.00
_cell.angle_gamma   90.00
#
_symmetry.space_group_name_H-M   'P 1'
#
loop_
_entity.id
_entity.type
_entity.pdbx_description
1 polymer ?
#
loop_
_entity_poly.entity_id
_entity_poly.type
_entity_poly.pdbx_seq_one_letter_code
_entity_poly.pdbx_strand_id
1 'polypeptide(L)'
;MVSAVQLRLFLMADGELQDMEHFFTILPGAFSDSEAFKTSVVGLFMRQMLLAYNNLSFSQVYKLYKSLQQYCRRGNQPELSAEDMELTSNEDPSADRIDKDELDTASLHQSELRSDETWGPLSQKQAEYFLARQAYLLKNDENKAMSPAKLQDELNNILKFNPDFAEAHYLSYLNSMRLQDIYISTHSLLHYFDRLILSGGEGKSNGDEGYGRSLRYAILNLATLHCRFGHYQQADLALQESIRIAQEANDHVCLQHCLSWLYTLEQMKGSESVVLTEDSVKIAAHFCLPYLASLGSQSLVQQGAKQGMPPNKLLDALRGTDIMHWKQSLSELIEISLAQTTSIWRMYGKSTMARQQAQLLLNMNILDPVNFSEQQNNTEAFAVALCHLAELHAEQVPELPHNYMNYLASLGIQSLVKQGAKQGMPANKLLDALRGTDIMHWKQSLSELIEISLAQTTSIWRMYGKRSENTDSGYHQSLNRL
;
A
#
# COMPACT_ATOMS: atom_id res chain seq x y z
N MET A 1 29.45 29.71 6.67
CA MET A 1 28.73 30.68 7.52
C MET A 1 27.70 29.90 8.32
N VAL A 2 27.86 29.84 9.64
CA VAL A 2 26.87 29.22 10.55
C VAL A 2 25.61 30.10 10.54
N SER A 3 24.43 29.53 10.29
CA SER A 3 23.19 30.31 10.23
C SER A 3 22.87 30.92 11.60
N ALA A 4 22.20 32.08 11.64
CA ALA A 4 21.80 32.72 12.90
C ALA A 4 20.98 31.78 13.81
N VAL A 5 20.23 30.84 13.22
CA VAL A 5 19.49 29.79 13.93
C VAL A 5 20.42 28.77 14.57
N GLN A 6 21.44 28.31 13.84
CA GLN A 6 22.45 27.39 14.38
C GLN A 6 23.18 28.01 15.57
N LEU A 7 23.63 29.27 15.46
CA LEU A 7 24.29 29.98 16.56
C LEU A 7 23.39 30.05 17.80
N ARG A 8 22.11 30.39 17.64
CA ARG A 8 21.15 30.48 18.75
C ARG A 8 20.86 29.11 19.37
N LEU A 9 20.75 28.07 18.56
CA LEU A 9 20.60 26.68 19.04
C LEU A 9 21.82 26.24 19.86
N PHE A 10 23.03 26.55 19.42
CA PHE A 10 24.25 26.23 20.16
C PHE A 10 24.36 26.99 21.48
N LEU A 11 24.07 28.30 21.48
CA LEU A 11 24.05 29.08 22.72
C LEU A 11 23.05 28.52 23.73
N MET A 12 21.87 28.08 23.29
CA MET A 12 20.89 27.42 24.16
C MET A 12 21.35 26.04 24.64
N ALA A 13 22.04 25.26 23.80
CA ALA A 13 22.48 23.91 24.14
C ALA A 13 23.74 23.89 25.04
N ASP A 14 24.69 24.80 24.83
CA ASP A 14 25.92 24.89 25.60
C ASP A 14 25.77 25.70 26.91
N GLY A 15 24.71 26.51 27.02
CA GLY A 15 24.36 27.31 28.20
C GLY A 15 23.72 26.51 29.34
N GLU A 16 22.87 27.14 30.13
CA GLU A 16 22.09 26.52 31.21
C GLU A 16 20.63 26.25 30.79
N LEU A 17 19.90 25.48 31.62
CA LEU A 17 18.46 25.24 31.38
C LEU A 17 17.66 26.55 31.29
N GLN A 18 18.08 27.57 32.03
CA GLN A 18 17.47 28.89 32.05
C GLN A 18 17.50 29.56 30.66
N ASP A 19 18.50 29.27 29.81
CA ASP A 19 18.60 29.84 28.47
C ASP A 19 17.50 29.28 27.53
N MET A 20 17.18 27.99 27.69
CA MET A 20 16.07 27.36 26.97
C MET A 20 14.71 27.87 27.50
N GLU A 21 14.55 28.02 28.81
CA GLU A 21 13.35 28.64 29.39
C GLU A 21 13.16 30.08 28.89
N HIS A 22 14.23 30.87 28.88
CA HIS A 22 14.20 32.24 28.41
C HIS A 22 13.74 32.33 26.95
N PHE A 23 14.21 31.42 26.08
CA PHE A 23 13.73 31.33 24.70
C PHE A 23 12.20 31.14 24.61
N PHE A 24 11.64 30.18 25.37
CA PHE A 24 10.19 29.96 25.38
C PHE A 24 9.39 31.09 26.04
N THR A 25 9.99 31.90 26.93
CA THR A 25 9.32 33.09 27.48
C THR A 25 9.26 34.27 26.52
N ILE A 26 10.22 34.40 25.61
CA ILE A 26 10.25 35.48 24.60
C ILE A 26 9.41 35.12 23.36
N LEU A 27 9.31 33.83 23.02
CA LEU A 27 8.60 33.36 21.83
C LEU A 27 7.15 33.90 21.70
N PRO A 28 6.35 34.05 22.79
CA PRO A 28 5.04 34.69 22.73
C PRO A 28 5.07 36.16 22.29
N GLY A 29 6.17 36.89 22.52
CA GLY A 29 6.36 38.29 22.11
C GLY A 29 6.30 38.46 20.58
N ALA A 30 6.64 37.42 19.81
CA ALA A 30 6.52 37.41 18.35
C ALA A 30 5.07 37.52 17.85
N PHE A 31 4.07 37.25 18.71
CA PHE A 31 2.65 37.48 18.38
C PHE A 31 2.20 38.92 18.58
N SER A 32 2.95 39.71 19.36
CA SER A 32 2.64 41.11 19.64
C SER A 32 3.22 42.02 18.56
N ASP A 33 4.41 41.67 18.06
CA ASP A 33 5.13 42.41 17.02
C ASP A 33 4.91 41.77 15.63
N SER A 34 3.66 41.79 15.15
CA SER A 34 3.17 41.65 13.76
C SER A 34 3.70 40.57 12.77
N GLU A 35 4.76 39.79 13.05
CA GLU A 35 5.35 38.86 12.06
C GLU A 35 4.55 37.56 11.88
N ALA A 36 3.82 37.12 12.92
CA ALA A 36 2.98 35.93 12.85
C ALA A 36 1.59 36.15 13.45
N PHE A 37 0.56 36.08 12.61
CA PHE A 37 -0.84 36.15 13.06
C PHE A 37 -1.24 34.89 13.83
N LYS A 38 -1.94 35.06 14.96
CA LYS A 38 -2.38 33.96 15.87
C LYS A 38 -3.27 32.89 15.22
N THR A 39 -3.91 33.21 14.09
CA THR A 39 -4.78 32.33 13.31
C THR A 39 -4.09 31.72 12.08
N SER A 40 -2.88 32.19 11.74
CA SER A 40 -2.07 31.61 10.67
C SER A 40 -1.56 30.22 11.05
N VAL A 41 -1.18 29.40 10.06
CA VAL A 41 -0.59 28.06 10.30
C VAL A 41 0.65 28.14 11.18
N VAL A 42 1.53 29.11 10.93
CA VAL A 42 2.73 29.36 11.74
C VAL A 42 2.34 29.76 13.17
N GLY A 43 1.33 30.60 13.32
CA GLY A 43 0.83 31.00 14.63
C GLY A 43 0.18 29.86 15.42
N LEU A 44 -0.56 28.97 14.76
CA LEU A 44 -1.11 27.76 15.36
C LEU A 44 0.00 26.80 15.81
N PHE A 45 1.02 26.57 14.95
CA PHE A 45 2.18 25.76 15.29
C PHE A 45 2.89 26.29 16.55
N MET A 46 3.22 27.59 16.56
CA MET A 46 3.88 28.21 17.73
C MET A 46 3.03 28.12 19.00
N ARG A 47 1.70 28.34 18.91
CA ARG A 47 0.79 28.17 20.05
C ARG A 47 0.74 26.73 20.54
N GLN A 48 0.71 25.74 19.65
CA GLN A 48 0.74 24.33 20.02
C GLN A 48 2.05 23.98 20.73
N MET A 49 3.20 24.43 20.21
CA MET A 49 4.50 24.19 20.84
C MET A 49 4.60 24.84 22.22
N LEU A 50 4.11 26.08 22.37
CA LEU A 50 4.07 26.78 23.66
C LEU A 50 3.15 26.07 24.67
N LEU A 51 1.95 25.65 24.25
CA LEU A 51 1.04 24.90 25.12
C LEU A 51 1.64 23.55 25.54
N ALA A 52 2.28 22.83 24.60
CA ALA A 52 2.96 21.58 24.89
C ALA A 52 4.11 21.78 25.90
N TYR A 53 4.94 22.81 25.70
CA TYR A 53 6.04 23.15 26.60
C TYR A 53 5.55 23.52 28.01
N ASN A 54 4.52 24.37 28.12
CA ASN A 54 3.97 24.81 29.40
C ASN A 54 3.30 23.68 30.19
N ASN A 55 2.90 22.60 29.53
CA ASN A 55 2.34 21.41 30.17
C ASN A 55 3.42 20.41 30.66
N LEU A 56 4.70 20.66 30.37
CA LEU A 56 5.79 19.81 30.84
C LEU A 56 6.11 20.09 32.31
N SER A 57 6.31 19.02 33.08
CA SER A 57 6.95 19.10 34.40
C SER A 57 8.43 19.46 34.28
N PHE A 58 9.02 20.00 35.35
CA PHE A 58 10.46 20.31 35.39
C PHE A 58 11.35 19.13 34.96
N SER A 59 11.02 17.90 35.37
CA SER A 59 11.77 16.71 34.95
C SER A 59 11.70 16.47 33.45
N GLN A 60 10.53 16.71 32.82
CA GLN A 60 10.37 16.59 31.37
C GLN A 60 11.08 17.71 30.62
N VAL A 61 11.02 18.96 31.13
CA VAL A 61 11.78 20.10 30.58
C VAL A 61 13.29 19.83 30.62
N TYR A 62 13.80 19.31 31.73
CA TYR A 62 15.21 18.90 31.84
C TYR A 62 15.58 17.78 30.85
N LYS A 63 14.72 16.77 30.67
CA LYS A 63 14.93 15.71 29.67
C LYS A 63 14.92 16.27 28.24
N LEU A 64 14.03 17.20 27.92
CA LEU A 64 13.98 17.88 26.63
C LEU A 64 15.28 18.65 26.39
N TYR A 65 15.75 19.39 27.39
CA TYR A 65 17.03 20.10 27.33
C TYR A 65 18.21 19.15 27.09
N LYS A 66 18.29 18.03 27.81
CA LYS A 66 19.32 17.01 27.56
C LYS A 66 19.25 16.42 26.15
N SER A 67 18.04 16.21 25.63
CA SER A 67 17.83 15.74 24.26
C SER A 67 18.28 16.78 23.22
N LEU A 68 18.04 18.08 23.48
CA LEU A 68 18.54 19.19 22.67
C LEU A 68 20.08 19.22 22.67
N GLN A 69 20.73 19.07 23.84
CA GLN A 69 22.18 18.99 23.94
C GLN A 69 22.75 17.84 23.10
N GLN A 70 22.12 16.66 23.18
CA GLN A 70 22.52 15.49 22.40
C GLN A 70 22.32 15.70 20.90
N TYR A 71 21.21 16.31 20.49
CA TYR A 71 20.92 16.65 19.10
C TYR A 71 21.98 17.58 18.50
N CYS A 72 22.33 18.66 19.22
CA CYS A 72 23.37 19.60 18.80
C CYS A 72 24.76 18.95 18.72
N ARG A 73 25.10 18.03 19.64
CA ARG A 73 26.37 17.29 19.60
C ARG A 73 26.45 16.33 18.42
N ARG A 74 25.34 15.65 18.07
CA ARG A 74 25.28 14.72 16.92
C ARG A 74 25.42 15.46 15.59
N GLY A 75 24.79 16.64 15.47
CA GLY A 75 24.93 17.51 14.28
C GLY A 75 26.32 18.15 14.10
N ASN A 76 27.18 18.07 15.12
CA ASN A 76 28.56 18.58 15.11
C ASN A 76 29.62 17.51 14.82
N GLN A 77 29.26 16.23 14.68
CA GLN A 77 30.22 15.28 14.13
C GLN A 77 30.42 15.58 12.64
N PRO A 78 31.64 15.93 12.20
CA PRO A 78 31.90 16.00 10.77
C PRO A 78 31.60 14.62 10.20
N GLU A 79 30.75 14.55 9.17
CA GLU A 79 30.65 13.37 8.32
C GLU A 79 32.09 13.02 7.89
N LEU A 80 32.67 11.98 8.48
CA LEU A 80 33.90 11.39 7.99
C LEU A 80 33.57 10.89 6.58
N SER A 81 34.00 11.68 5.61
CA SER A 81 33.90 11.40 4.18
C SER A 81 34.34 9.97 3.92
N ALA A 82 33.44 9.18 3.33
CA ALA A 82 33.71 7.85 2.80
C ALA A 82 34.55 7.90 1.50
N GLU A 83 35.42 8.90 1.37
CA GLU A 83 36.25 9.17 0.20
C GLU A 83 37.60 9.65 0.73
N ASP A 84 38.48 8.67 1.00
CA ASP A 84 39.94 8.74 0.83
C ASP A 84 40.54 7.44 1.36
N MET A 85 40.32 6.36 0.61
CA MET A 85 41.11 5.13 0.70
C MET A 85 41.98 5.04 -0.54
N GLU A 86 42.95 5.94 -0.66
CA GLU A 86 44.10 5.78 -1.57
C GLU A 86 45.36 5.44 -0.76
N LEU A 87 45.68 4.15 -0.80
CA LEU A 87 47.00 3.54 -0.88
C LEU A 87 48.22 4.46 -0.64
N THR A 88 48.95 4.23 0.47
CA THR A 88 50.41 4.12 0.40
C THR A 88 50.94 3.05 1.38
N SER A 89 51.97 2.39 0.88
CA SER A 89 52.70 1.19 1.31
C SER A 89 53.36 1.19 2.69
N ASN A 90 53.33 0.00 3.31
CA ASN A 90 54.39 -0.72 4.05
C ASN A 90 55.55 0.09 4.66
N GLU A 91 55.76 -0.04 5.97
CA GLU A 91 56.97 -0.64 6.59
C GLU A 91 56.65 -1.11 8.03
N ASP A 92 56.95 -2.38 8.32
CA ASP A 92 57.22 -2.95 9.66
C ASP A 92 58.77 -2.95 9.80
N PRO A 93 59.44 -3.07 10.99
CA PRO A 93 58.96 -3.71 12.22
C PRO A 93 59.47 -3.15 13.59
N SER A 94 58.92 -3.74 14.66
CA SER A 94 59.56 -4.12 15.94
C SER A 94 59.52 -3.18 17.18
N ALA A 95 59.04 -3.81 18.26
CA ALA A 95 59.55 -3.80 19.65
C ALA A 95 58.71 -3.12 20.76
N ASP A 96 58.28 -4.00 21.66
CA ASP A 96 58.19 -3.89 23.13
C ASP A 96 57.02 -3.17 23.84
N ARG A 97 56.19 -4.02 24.48
CA ARG A 97 55.67 -3.98 25.88
C ARG A 97 54.73 -2.81 26.25
N ILE A 98 53.63 -2.99 26.98
CA ILE A 98 53.45 -3.62 28.30
C ILE A 98 51.95 -3.92 28.49
N ASP A 99 51.65 -5.13 28.98
CA ASP A 99 50.38 -5.53 29.58
C ASP A 99 50.06 -4.72 30.86
N LYS A 100 48.80 -4.31 31.02
CA LYS A 100 48.20 -4.22 32.36
C LYS A 100 46.67 -4.29 32.34
N ASP A 101 46.20 -5.53 32.52
CA ASP A 101 45.13 -6.00 33.39
C ASP A 101 43.96 -5.09 33.79
N GLU A 102 42.79 -5.56 33.35
CA GLU A 102 41.63 -5.94 34.18
C GLU A 102 41.02 -4.90 35.13
N LEU A 103 39.84 -4.40 34.71
CA LEU A 103 38.70 -4.38 35.62
C LEU A 103 37.44 -4.81 34.86
N ASP A 104 37.11 -6.10 35.00
CA ASP A 104 35.80 -6.68 34.71
C ASP A 104 34.72 -6.02 35.57
N THR A 105 33.61 -5.61 34.94
CA THR A 105 32.24 -6.06 35.24
C THR A 105 31.20 -5.11 34.63
N ALA A 106 30.70 -5.46 33.44
CA ALA A 106 29.29 -5.27 32.98
C ALA A 106 29.17 -5.51 31.46
N SER A 107 29.69 -6.64 30.96
CA SER A 107 29.52 -7.07 29.56
C SER A 107 28.37 -8.08 29.46
N LEU A 108 27.13 -7.68 29.79
CA LEU A 108 25.94 -8.47 29.50
C LEU A 108 24.71 -7.56 29.33
N HIS A 109 24.62 -6.85 28.19
CA HIS A 109 23.39 -6.42 27.50
C HIS A 109 23.70 -5.37 26.41
N GLN A 110 24.54 -5.75 25.44
CA GLN A 110 24.77 -4.96 24.23
C GLN A 110 24.79 -5.88 23.02
N SER A 111 23.67 -6.53 22.72
CA SER A 111 23.53 -7.28 21.47
C SER A 111 22.15 -7.19 20.81
N GLU A 112 21.31 -6.21 21.15
CA GLU A 112 19.98 -6.06 20.54
C GLU A 112 19.64 -4.64 20.03
N LEU A 113 20.57 -3.68 20.11
CA LEU A 113 20.35 -2.31 19.61
C LEU A 113 21.11 -2.05 18.30
N ARG A 114 20.87 -2.89 17.28
CA ARG A 114 21.29 -2.60 15.91
C ARG A 114 20.11 -2.70 14.95
N SER A 115 19.25 -1.70 15.00
CA SER A 115 18.43 -1.25 13.88
C SER A 115 18.32 0.26 13.94
N ASP A 116 19.19 0.94 13.18
CA ASP A 116 18.95 2.27 12.60
C ASP A 116 18.18 3.31 13.46
N GLU A 117 18.72 3.68 14.64
CA GLU A 117 18.23 4.82 15.45
C GLU A 117 18.66 6.18 14.85
N THR A 118 18.40 6.40 13.57
CA THR A 118 18.59 7.72 12.98
C THR A 118 17.43 8.67 13.30
N TRP A 119 16.23 8.15 13.59
CA TRP A 119 15.05 8.95 13.91
C TRP A 119 14.49 8.57 15.29
N GLY A 120 14.20 9.56 16.13
CA GLY A 120 13.40 9.33 17.34
C GLY A 120 11.98 8.87 16.99
N PRO A 121 11.15 8.49 17.98
CA PRO A 121 9.78 8.07 17.73
C PRO A 121 9.00 9.17 16.97
N LEU A 122 8.25 8.76 15.95
CA LEU A 122 7.37 9.65 15.19
C LEU A 122 6.41 10.35 16.15
N SER A 123 6.25 11.68 16.00
CA SER A 123 5.17 12.38 16.70
C SER A 123 3.81 11.87 16.21
N GLN A 124 2.77 12.02 17.04
CA GLN A 124 1.41 11.59 16.68
C GLN A 124 0.97 12.12 15.30
N LYS A 125 1.17 13.41 15.01
CA LYS A 125 0.78 14.01 13.72
C LYS A 125 1.61 13.48 12.54
N GLN A 126 2.90 13.20 12.76
CA GLN A 126 3.74 12.57 11.73
C GLN A 126 3.32 11.13 11.48
N ALA A 127 2.99 10.37 12.53
CA ALA A 127 2.47 9.02 12.42
C ALA A 127 1.11 9.00 11.69
N GLU A 128 0.16 9.87 12.06
CA GLU A 128 -1.13 10.04 11.37
C GLU A 128 -0.92 10.33 9.87
N TYR A 129 -0.04 11.28 9.54
CA TYR A 129 0.28 11.62 8.15
C TYR A 129 0.92 10.45 7.39
N PHE A 130 1.86 9.75 8.03
CA PHE A 130 2.52 8.57 7.48
C PHE A 130 1.49 7.47 7.18
N LEU A 131 0.61 7.16 8.13
CA LEU A 131 -0.43 6.14 7.97
C LEU A 131 -1.41 6.51 6.86
N ALA A 132 -1.89 7.76 6.83
CA ALA A 132 -2.79 8.25 5.79
C ALA A 132 -2.14 8.17 4.40
N ARG A 133 -0.85 8.53 4.29
CA ARG A 133 -0.08 8.39 3.06
C ARG A 133 0.03 6.94 2.62
N GLN A 134 0.41 6.03 3.52
CA GLN A 134 0.55 4.62 3.17
C GLN A 134 -0.80 3.99 2.82
N ALA A 135 -1.90 4.35 3.49
CA ALA A 135 -3.24 3.90 3.12
C ALA A 135 -3.65 4.39 1.73
N TYR A 136 -3.33 5.65 1.39
CA TYR A 136 -3.54 6.20 0.05
C TYR A 136 -2.75 5.41 -1.01
N LEU A 137 -1.47 5.14 -0.76
CA LEU A 137 -0.63 4.37 -1.69
C LEU A 137 -1.15 2.93 -1.85
N LEU A 138 -1.52 2.26 -0.76
CA LEU A 138 -2.10 0.92 -0.84
C LEU A 138 -3.41 0.89 -1.64
N LYS A 139 -4.21 1.96 -1.58
CA LYS A 139 -5.45 2.07 -2.35
C LYS A 139 -5.19 2.31 -3.84
N ASN A 140 -4.25 3.18 -4.18
CA ASN A 140 -4.12 3.73 -5.54
C ASN A 140 -2.93 3.19 -6.32
N ASP A 141 -1.81 2.83 -5.67
CA ASP A 141 -0.61 2.28 -6.31
C ASP A 141 0.26 1.49 -5.31
N GLU A 142 -0.02 0.19 -5.19
CA GLU A 142 0.69 -0.70 -4.26
C GLU A 142 2.20 -0.77 -4.53
N ASN A 143 2.66 -0.50 -5.76
CA ASN A 143 4.08 -0.53 -6.13
C ASN A 143 4.88 0.64 -5.53
N LYS A 144 4.22 1.77 -5.25
CA LYS A 144 4.82 2.94 -4.60
C LYS A 144 4.72 2.88 -3.07
N ALA A 145 3.80 2.07 -2.55
CA ALA A 145 3.72 1.80 -1.12
C ALA A 145 5.01 1.13 -0.63
N MET A 146 5.31 1.27 0.66
CA MET A 146 6.45 0.57 1.24
C MET A 146 6.28 -0.95 1.13
N SER A 147 7.39 -1.68 1.00
CA SER A 147 7.37 -3.14 0.94
C SER A 147 6.70 -3.74 2.19
N PRO A 148 5.96 -4.85 2.07
CA PRO A 148 5.17 -5.41 3.18
C PRO A 148 5.92 -5.61 4.49
N ALA A 149 7.14 -6.15 4.43
CA ALA A 149 7.97 -6.37 5.63
C ALA A 149 8.35 -5.04 6.31
N LYS A 150 8.94 -4.09 5.55
CA LYS A 150 9.31 -2.77 6.09
C LYS A 150 8.12 -1.99 6.62
N LEU A 151 6.96 -2.08 5.97
CA LEU A 151 5.74 -1.43 6.46
C LEU A 151 5.29 -2.04 7.78
N GLN A 152 5.35 -3.35 7.93
CA GLN A 152 5.01 -4.00 9.18
C GLN A 152 6.00 -3.65 10.30
N ASP A 153 7.29 -3.58 10.01
CA ASP A 153 8.31 -3.16 10.98
C ASP A 153 8.06 -1.73 11.48
N GLU A 154 7.75 -0.81 10.58
CA GLU A 154 7.43 0.58 10.93
C GLU A 154 6.14 0.68 11.75
N LEU A 155 5.12 -0.08 11.40
CA LEU A 155 3.88 -0.18 12.17
C LEU A 155 4.13 -0.72 13.58
N ASN A 156 4.94 -1.78 13.70
CA ASN A 156 5.32 -2.33 14.99
C ASN A 156 6.10 -1.31 15.82
N ASN A 157 6.96 -0.50 15.19
CA ASN A 157 7.68 0.58 15.87
C ASN A 157 6.72 1.67 16.37
N ILE A 158 5.77 2.13 15.56
CA ILE A 158 4.74 3.09 15.98
C ILE A 158 3.94 2.54 17.18
N LEU A 159 3.51 1.26 17.10
CA LEU A 159 2.71 0.61 18.14
C LEU A 159 3.50 0.36 19.44
N LYS A 160 4.83 0.22 19.40
CA LYS A 160 5.67 0.15 20.62
C LYS A 160 5.56 1.43 21.45
N PHE A 161 5.46 2.59 20.80
CA PHE A 161 5.37 3.89 21.48
C PHE A 161 3.93 4.29 21.79
N ASN A 162 2.97 3.89 20.96
CA ASN A 162 1.55 4.16 21.17
C ASN A 162 0.69 2.93 20.80
N PRO A 163 0.45 2.00 21.75
CA PRO A 163 -0.34 0.78 21.51
C PRO A 163 -1.82 1.02 21.19
N ASP A 164 -2.35 2.20 21.52
CA ASP A 164 -3.77 2.55 21.35
C ASP A 164 -4.03 3.22 19.99
N PHE A 165 -3.02 3.31 19.12
CA PHE A 165 -3.13 3.94 17.81
C PHE A 165 -3.86 3.04 16.81
N ALA A 166 -5.20 3.10 16.82
CA ALA A 166 -6.08 2.22 16.06
C ALA A 166 -5.75 2.20 14.56
N GLU A 167 -5.48 3.35 13.94
CA GLU A 167 -5.20 3.48 12.52
C GLU A 167 -3.98 2.64 12.07
N ALA A 168 -3.01 2.40 12.96
CA ALA A 168 -1.87 1.53 12.67
C ALA A 168 -2.31 0.06 12.51
N HIS A 169 -3.27 -0.40 13.32
CA HIS A 169 -3.87 -1.73 13.17
C HIS A 169 -4.68 -1.84 11.88
N TYR A 170 -5.41 -0.78 11.49
CA TYR A 170 -6.12 -0.78 10.20
C TYR A 170 -5.16 -0.86 9.02
N LEU A 171 -4.03 -0.14 9.07
CA LEU A 171 -3.02 -0.23 8.03
C LEU A 171 -2.33 -1.60 8.01
N SER A 172 -2.12 -2.24 9.17
CA SER A 172 -1.66 -3.63 9.28
C SER A 172 -2.64 -4.61 8.61
N TYR A 173 -3.94 -4.38 8.77
CA TYR A 173 -4.99 -5.12 8.07
C TYR A 173 -4.88 -4.96 6.54
N LEU A 174 -4.78 -3.73 6.03
CA LEU A 174 -4.62 -3.48 4.59
C LEU A 174 -3.31 -4.11 4.03
N ASN A 175 -2.22 -4.01 4.80
CA ASN A 175 -0.93 -4.60 4.45
C ASN A 175 -0.98 -6.13 4.38
N SER A 176 -1.74 -6.76 5.27
CA SER A 176 -1.91 -8.21 5.30
C SER A 176 -2.87 -8.71 4.21
N MET A 177 -3.87 -7.90 3.85
CA MET A 177 -4.80 -8.22 2.76
C MET A 177 -4.08 -8.32 1.41
N ARG A 178 -3.14 -7.42 1.09
CA ARG A 178 -2.37 -7.52 -0.17
C ARG A 178 -1.45 -8.74 -0.23
N LEU A 179 -1.09 -9.32 0.92
CA LEU A 179 -0.35 -10.57 1.02
C LEU A 179 -1.24 -11.82 1.01
N GLN A 180 -2.56 -11.64 0.97
CA GLN A 180 -3.54 -12.72 1.07
C GLN A 180 -3.39 -13.56 2.37
N ASP A 181 -2.94 -12.94 3.47
CA ASP A 181 -2.86 -13.60 4.78
C ASP A 181 -4.16 -13.37 5.55
N ILE A 182 -5.04 -14.37 5.58
CA ILE A 182 -6.33 -14.24 6.26
C ILE A 182 -6.19 -14.11 7.78
N TYR A 183 -5.27 -14.84 8.41
CA TYR A 183 -5.18 -14.86 9.86
C TYR A 183 -4.71 -13.51 10.40
N ILE A 184 -3.63 -12.97 9.84
CA ILE A 184 -3.11 -11.67 10.26
C ILE A 184 -4.09 -10.56 9.89
N SER A 185 -4.75 -10.65 8.73
CA SER A 185 -5.77 -9.68 8.32
C SER A 185 -6.95 -9.67 9.30
N THR A 186 -7.50 -10.83 9.66
CA THR A 186 -8.61 -10.93 10.62
C THR A 186 -8.20 -10.41 12.00
N HIS A 187 -7.02 -10.81 12.50
CA HIS A 187 -6.53 -10.32 13.79
C HIS A 187 -6.34 -8.81 13.80
N SER A 188 -5.68 -8.25 12.77
CA SER A 188 -5.43 -6.81 12.67
C SER A 188 -6.73 -6.01 12.56
N LEU A 189 -7.73 -6.53 11.82
CA LEU A 189 -9.03 -5.90 11.65
C LEU A 189 -9.80 -5.83 12.97
N LEU A 190 -9.86 -6.93 13.72
CA LEU A 190 -10.53 -6.96 15.02
C LEU A 190 -9.81 -6.04 16.02
N HIS A 191 -8.48 -6.09 16.07
CA HIS A 191 -7.68 -5.20 16.92
C HIS A 191 -7.92 -3.71 16.62
N TYR A 192 -8.12 -3.34 15.35
CA TYR A 192 -8.50 -1.99 14.96
C TYR A 192 -9.85 -1.61 15.57
N PHE A 193 -10.89 -2.40 15.34
CA PHE A 193 -12.24 -2.07 15.80
C PHE A 193 -12.40 -2.12 17.33
N ASP A 194 -11.62 -2.96 18.03
CA ASP A 194 -11.58 -3.01 19.49
C ASP A 194 -11.01 -1.71 20.10
N ARG A 195 -10.09 -1.04 19.39
CA ARG A 195 -9.44 0.21 19.83
C ARG A 195 -10.06 1.46 19.22
N LEU A 196 -10.91 1.30 18.22
CA LEU A 196 -11.50 2.41 17.50
C LEU A 196 -12.56 3.12 18.34
N ILE A 197 -12.22 4.32 18.82
CA ILE A 197 -13.18 5.21 19.46
C ILE A 197 -13.84 6.07 18.37
N LEU A 198 -15.02 5.65 17.91
CA LEU A 198 -15.83 6.45 16.99
C LEU A 198 -16.55 7.56 17.76
N SER A 199 -16.00 8.78 17.76
CA SER A 199 -16.72 9.96 18.26
C SER A 199 -17.83 10.30 17.26
N GLY A 200 -19.09 10.05 17.63
CA GLY A 200 -20.24 10.24 16.76
C GLY A 200 -20.61 11.73 16.59
N GLY A 201 -21.01 12.09 15.37
CA GLY A 201 -21.37 13.44 14.99
C GLY A 201 -21.73 13.58 13.53
N GLU A 202 -22.39 12.58 12.94
CA GLU A 202 -22.81 12.66 11.53
C GLU A 202 -24.22 12.09 11.40
N GLY A 203 -25.21 12.92 11.09
CA GLY A 203 -26.54 12.54 10.58
C GLY A 203 -27.46 11.73 11.51
N LYS A 204 -28.76 12.08 11.53
CA LYS A 204 -29.81 11.27 12.21
C LYS A 204 -29.95 9.84 11.63
N SER A 205 -29.36 9.58 10.46
CA SER A 205 -29.42 8.29 9.75
C SER A 205 -28.41 7.25 10.25
N ASN A 206 -27.43 7.65 11.07
CA ASN A 206 -26.37 6.78 11.57
C ASN A 206 -26.76 6.04 12.87
N GLY A 207 -28.04 6.01 13.22
CA GLY A 207 -28.56 5.31 14.40
C GLY A 207 -28.07 5.89 15.73
N ASP A 208 -28.40 5.21 16.82
CA ASP A 208 -27.98 5.60 18.18
C ASP A 208 -26.48 5.31 18.41
N GLU A 209 -25.84 6.14 19.24
CA GLU A 209 -24.41 6.12 19.59
C GLU A 209 -24.04 5.01 20.58
N GLY A 210 -24.95 4.08 20.86
CA GLY A 210 -24.70 2.96 21.77
C GLY A 210 -23.42 2.18 21.42
N TYR A 211 -22.94 1.39 22.38
CA TYR A 211 -21.72 0.54 22.34
C TYR A 211 -21.51 -0.31 21.06
N GLY A 212 -22.47 -0.36 20.13
CA GLY A 212 -22.46 -1.16 18.91
C GLY A 212 -22.04 -0.46 17.61
N ARG A 213 -21.68 0.83 17.58
CA ARG A 213 -21.28 1.48 16.30
C ARG A 213 -19.98 0.91 15.74
N SER A 214 -18.92 0.76 16.53
CA SER A 214 -17.70 0.10 16.04
C SER A 214 -17.97 -1.36 15.69
N LEU A 215 -18.75 -2.07 16.52
CA LEU A 215 -19.08 -3.48 16.35
C LEU A 215 -19.80 -3.79 15.02
N ARG A 216 -20.81 -3.00 14.64
CA ARG A 216 -21.55 -3.22 13.38
C ARG A 216 -20.64 -3.05 12.16
N TYR A 217 -19.77 -2.03 12.15
CA TYR A 217 -18.79 -1.88 11.08
C TYR A 217 -17.67 -2.93 11.14
N ALA A 218 -17.31 -3.43 12.32
CA ALA A 218 -16.35 -4.51 12.49
C ALA A 218 -16.82 -5.79 11.82
N ILE A 219 -18.05 -6.20 12.11
CA ILE A 219 -18.65 -7.43 11.57
C ILE A 219 -18.90 -7.29 10.06
N LEU A 220 -19.35 -6.12 9.60
CA LEU A 220 -19.47 -5.83 8.17
C LEU A 220 -18.12 -5.95 7.43
N ASN A 221 -17.05 -5.39 7.99
CA ASN A 221 -15.72 -5.49 7.39
C ASN A 221 -15.17 -6.93 7.48
N LEU A 222 -15.53 -7.70 8.51
CA LEU A 222 -15.20 -9.12 8.59
C LEU A 222 -15.92 -9.93 7.50
N ALA A 223 -17.19 -9.63 7.24
CA ALA A 223 -17.93 -10.23 6.13
C ALA A 223 -17.28 -9.90 4.78
N THR A 224 -16.89 -8.63 4.59
CA THR A 224 -16.14 -8.15 3.42
C THR A 224 -14.82 -8.91 3.24
N LEU A 225 -14.08 -9.09 4.33
CA LEU A 225 -12.83 -9.83 4.34
C LEU A 225 -13.03 -11.28 3.88
N HIS A 226 -13.98 -11.99 4.49
CA HIS A 226 -14.32 -13.36 4.09
C HIS A 226 -14.77 -13.45 2.64
N CYS A 227 -15.54 -12.47 2.15
CA CYS A 227 -15.95 -12.42 0.75
C CYS A 227 -14.76 -12.27 -0.20
N ARG A 228 -13.78 -11.42 0.13
CA ARG A 228 -12.55 -11.24 -0.67
C ARG A 228 -11.68 -12.50 -0.74
N PHE A 229 -11.69 -13.31 0.31
CA PHE A 229 -11.00 -14.60 0.36
C PHE A 229 -11.82 -15.78 -0.22
N GLY A 230 -13.03 -15.54 -0.74
CA GLY A 230 -13.89 -16.60 -1.29
C GLY A 230 -14.59 -17.47 -0.24
N HIS A 231 -14.56 -17.08 1.03
CA HIS A 231 -15.21 -17.78 2.14
C HIS A 231 -16.69 -17.39 2.26
N TYR A 232 -17.47 -17.72 1.22
CA TYR A 232 -18.84 -17.19 1.06
C TYR A 232 -19.82 -17.63 2.16
N GLN A 233 -19.60 -18.78 2.80
CA GLN A 233 -20.43 -19.23 3.92
C GLN A 233 -20.19 -18.39 5.18
N GLN A 234 -18.91 -18.15 5.52
CA GLN A 234 -18.51 -17.31 6.65
C GLN A 234 -18.89 -15.85 6.43
N ALA A 235 -18.75 -15.36 5.19
CA ALA A 235 -19.20 -14.03 4.80
C ALA A 235 -20.71 -13.87 5.00
N ASP A 236 -21.51 -14.87 4.64
CA ASP A 236 -22.97 -14.87 4.81
C ASP A 236 -23.37 -14.77 6.29
N LEU A 237 -22.78 -15.60 7.14
CA LEU A 237 -23.05 -15.60 8.59
C LEU A 237 -22.66 -14.27 9.23
N ALA A 238 -21.48 -13.74 8.90
CA ALA A 238 -21.04 -12.43 9.40
C ALA A 238 -21.96 -11.31 8.89
N LEU A 239 -22.39 -11.35 7.63
CA LEU A 239 -23.27 -10.34 7.07
C LEU A 239 -24.66 -10.35 7.70
N GLN A 240 -25.24 -11.53 7.96
CA GLN A 240 -26.51 -11.67 8.68
C GLN A 240 -26.43 -11.05 10.09
N GLU A 241 -25.33 -11.29 10.79
CA GLU A 241 -25.11 -10.71 12.12
C GLU A 241 -24.93 -9.18 12.07
N SER A 242 -24.20 -8.68 11.07
CA SER A 242 -24.06 -7.24 10.84
C SER A 242 -25.43 -6.57 10.59
N ILE A 243 -26.29 -7.21 9.79
CA ILE A 243 -27.66 -6.73 9.52
C ILE A 243 -28.47 -6.69 10.81
N ARG A 244 -28.42 -7.75 11.62
CA ARG A 244 -29.14 -7.83 12.91
C ARG A 244 -28.76 -6.67 13.83
N ILE A 245 -27.45 -6.44 14.04
CA ILE A 245 -26.95 -5.37 14.92
C ILE A 245 -27.29 -3.99 14.34
N ALA A 246 -27.18 -3.80 13.03
CA ALA A 246 -27.54 -2.53 12.39
C ALA A 246 -29.04 -2.23 12.49
N GLN A 247 -29.91 -3.24 12.40
CA GLN A 247 -31.36 -3.11 12.63
C GLN A 247 -31.66 -2.75 14.09
N GLU A 248 -31.04 -3.42 15.06
CA GLU A 248 -31.20 -3.12 16.48
C GLU A 248 -30.82 -1.67 16.82
N ALA A 249 -29.78 -1.15 16.15
CA ALA A 249 -29.31 0.22 16.34
C ALA A 249 -30.02 1.27 15.46
N ASN A 250 -30.95 0.86 14.57
CA ASN A 250 -31.56 1.71 13.54
C ASN A 250 -30.54 2.48 12.68
N ASP A 251 -29.38 1.89 12.36
CA ASP A 251 -28.37 2.49 11.48
C ASP A 251 -28.66 2.14 10.01
N HIS A 252 -29.38 3.04 9.33
CA HIS A 252 -29.76 2.85 7.94
C HIS A 252 -28.57 2.89 6.99
N VAL A 253 -27.50 3.61 7.31
CA VAL A 253 -26.30 3.70 6.47
C VAL A 253 -25.55 2.37 6.51
N CYS A 254 -25.33 1.80 7.69
CA CYS A 254 -24.74 0.48 7.82
C CYS A 254 -25.59 -0.59 7.11
N LEU A 255 -26.92 -0.51 7.20
CA LEU A 255 -27.82 -1.40 6.46
C LEU A 255 -27.68 -1.28 4.94
N GLN A 256 -27.45 -0.08 4.40
CA GLN A 256 -27.21 0.09 2.96
C GLN A 256 -25.88 -0.55 2.52
N HIS A 257 -24.83 -0.42 3.33
CA HIS A 257 -23.58 -1.14 3.06
C HIS A 257 -23.78 -2.66 3.14
N CYS A 258 -24.54 -3.15 4.13
CA CYS A 258 -24.86 -4.57 4.24
C CYS A 258 -25.63 -5.07 3.01
N LEU A 259 -26.62 -4.32 2.53
CA LEU A 259 -27.42 -4.68 1.35
C LEU A 259 -26.57 -4.73 0.08
N SER A 260 -25.64 -3.78 -0.09
CA SER A 260 -24.67 -3.78 -1.19
C SER A 260 -23.77 -5.03 -1.17
N TRP A 261 -23.31 -5.45 0.01
CA TRP A 261 -22.54 -6.68 0.16
C TRP A 261 -23.37 -7.95 0.00
N LEU A 262 -24.65 -7.94 0.37
CA LEU A 262 -25.56 -9.06 0.20
C LEU A 262 -25.73 -9.36 -1.29
N TYR A 263 -26.00 -8.31 -2.08
CA TYR A 263 -26.02 -8.40 -3.54
C TYR A 263 -24.71 -8.98 -4.11
N THR A 264 -23.57 -8.42 -3.68
CA THR A 264 -22.24 -8.86 -4.15
C THR A 264 -22.00 -10.34 -3.81
N LEU A 265 -22.38 -10.76 -2.61
CA LEU A 265 -22.23 -12.14 -2.15
C LEU A 265 -23.10 -13.12 -2.94
N GLU A 266 -24.36 -12.76 -3.23
CA GLU A 266 -25.24 -13.56 -4.09
C GLU A 266 -24.67 -13.70 -5.50
N GLN A 267 -24.19 -12.59 -6.08
CA GLN A 267 -23.54 -12.60 -7.39
C GLN A 267 -22.32 -13.53 -7.41
N MET A 268 -21.49 -13.48 -6.36
CA MET A 268 -20.32 -14.36 -6.21
C MET A 268 -20.70 -15.84 -6.02
N LYS A 269 -21.85 -16.13 -5.42
CA LYS A 269 -22.43 -17.48 -5.32
C LYS A 269 -23.08 -17.94 -6.64
N GLY A 270 -23.13 -17.10 -7.68
CA GLY A 270 -23.75 -17.39 -8.97
C GLY A 270 -25.26 -17.17 -9.01
N SER A 271 -25.85 -16.54 -8.00
CA SER A 271 -27.25 -16.14 -7.97
C SER A 271 -27.38 -14.68 -8.40
N GLU A 272 -27.98 -14.40 -9.55
CA GLU A 272 -28.18 -13.02 -10.01
C GLU A 272 -29.61 -12.54 -9.66
N SER A 273 -29.72 -11.69 -8.64
CA SER A 273 -30.97 -11.00 -8.30
C SER A 273 -30.91 -9.53 -8.72
N VAL A 274 -31.49 -9.22 -9.89
CA VAL A 274 -31.59 -7.82 -10.39
C VAL A 274 -32.43 -6.96 -9.45
N VAL A 275 -33.45 -7.55 -8.81
CA VAL A 275 -34.39 -6.86 -7.92
C VAL A 275 -33.67 -6.30 -6.70
N LEU A 276 -32.78 -7.08 -6.08
CA LEU A 276 -32.02 -6.62 -4.92
C LEU A 276 -31.08 -5.46 -5.28
N THR A 277 -30.44 -5.51 -6.45
CA THR A 277 -29.59 -4.41 -6.92
C THR A 277 -30.39 -3.14 -7.15
N GLU A 278 -31.54 -3.22 -7.83
CA GLU A 278 -32.40 -2.06 -8.07
C GLU A 278 -32.89 -1.41 -6.79
N ASP A 279 -33.33 -2.22 -5.83
CA ASP A 279 -33.80 -1.73 -4.54
C ASP A 279 -32.65 -1.09 -3.75
N SER A 280 -31.44 -1.69 -3.78
CA SER A 280 -30.25 -1.10 -3.16
C SER A 280 -29.91 0.28 -3.73
N VAL A 281 -30.01 0.46 -5.05
CA VAL A 281 -29.74 1.76 -5.70
C VAL A 281 -30.78 2.81 -5.32
N LYS A 282 -32.06 2.44 -5.33
CA LYS A 282 -33.17 3.36 -4.95
C LYS A 282 -33.02 3.81 -3.50
N ILE A 283 -32.72 2.87 -2.60
CA ILE A 283 -32.60 3.17 -1.17
C ILE A 283 -31.30 3.94 -0.87
N ALA A 284 -30.18 3.62 -1.52
CA ALA A 284 -28.94 4.40 -1.40
C ALA A 284 -29.13 5.85 -1.89
N ALA A 285 -29.85 6.05 -2.99
CA ALA A 285 -30.21 7.39 -3.47
C ALA A 285 -31.12 8.13 -2.48
N HIS A 286 -32.08 7.43 -1.85
CA HIS A 286 -32.96 8.00 -0.83
C HIS A 286 -32.20 8.50 0.39
N PHE A 287 -31.19 7.75 0.86
CA PHE A 287 -30.34 8.14 1.98
C PHE A 287 -29.18 9.07 1.61
N CYS A 288 -29.14 9.59 0.37
CA CYS A 288 -28.05 10.42 -0.12
C CYS A 288 -26.67 9.76 0.05
N LEU A 289 -26.57 8.47 -0.28
CA LEU A 289 -25.33 7.67 -0.28
C LEU A 289 -24.85 7.46 -1.73
N PRO A 290 -24.22 8.48 -2.32
CA PRO A 290 -24.00 8.50 -3.75
C PRO A 290 -22.96 7.50 -4.24
N TYR A 291 -21.92 7.21 -3.45
CA TYR A 291 -20.95 6.17 -3.79
C TYR A 291 -21.64 4.81 -3.96
N LEU A 292 -22.51 4.43 -3.01
CA LEU A 292 -23.26 3.17 -3.08
C LEU A 292 -24.27 3.16 -4.23
N ALA A 293 -24.99 4.26 -4.45
CA ALA A 293 -25.95 4.37 -5.56
C ALA A 293 -25.26 4.23 -6.93
N SER A 294 -24.10 4.86 -7.09
CA SER A 294 -23.27 4.76 -8.29
C SER A 294 -22.70 3.37 -8.50
N LEU A 295 -22.14 2.75 -7.45
CA LEU A 295 -21.61 1.38 -7.51
C LEU A 295 -22.70 0.36 -7.88
N GLY A 296 -23.88 0.47 -7.28
CA GLY A 296 -25.03 -0.37 -7.62
C GLY A 296 -25.50 -0.15 -9.06
N SER A 297 -25.48 1.09 -9.55
CA SER A 297 -25.83 1.41 -10.93
C SER A 297 -24.82 0.83 -11.94
N GLN A 298 -23.52 0.90 -11.65
CA GLN A 298 -22.49 0.23 -12.45
C GLN A 298 -22.70 -1.28 -12.48
N SER A 299 -23.06 -1.88 -11.34
CA SER A 299 -23.36 -3.32 -11.24
C SER A 299 -24.58 -3.72 -12.08
N LEU A 300 -25.65 -2.92 -12.06
CA LEU A 300 -26.83 -3.11 -12.92
C LEU A 300 -26.47 -3.05 -14.41
N VAL A 301 -25.64 -2.09 -14.82
CA VAL A 301 -25.17 -2.00 -16.20
C VAL A 301 -24.36 -3.23 -16.59
N GLN A 302 -23.49 -3.73 -15.70
CA GLN A 302 -22.70 -4.93 -15.95
C GLN A 302 -23.60 -6.15 -16.17
N GLN A 303 -24.64 -6.32 -15.34
CA GLN A 303 -25.63 -7.40 -15.50
C GLN A 303 -26.42 -7.27 -16.78
N GLY A 304 -26.95 -6.08 -17.09
CA GLY A 304 -27.65 -5.81 -18.34
C GLY A 304 -26.79 -6.11 -19.57
N ALA A 305 -25.48 -5.83 -19.48
CA ALA A 305 -24.52 -6.17 -20.52
C ALA A 305 -24.41 -7.70 -20.72
N LYS A 306 -24.26 -8.48 -19.63
CA LYS A 306 -24.23 -9.96 -19.68
C LYS A 306 -25.53 -10.57 -20.22
N GLN A 307 -26.67 -9.93 -19.96
CA GLN A 307 -27.99 -10.33 -20.45
C GLN A 307 -28.26 -9.90 -21.91
N GLY A 308 -27.32 -9.22 -22.57
CA GLY A 308 -27.44 -8.83 -23.98
C GLY A 308 -28.30 -7.60 -24.25
N MET A 309 -28.48 -6.70 -23.27
CA MET A 309 -29.18 -5.43 -23.47
C MET A 309 -28.47 -4.54 -24.50
N PRO A 310 -29.20 -3.80 -25.35
CA PRO A 310 -28.56 -3.05 -26.43
C PRO A 310 -27.62 -1.95 -25.88
N PRO A 311 -26.44 -1.72 -26.51
CA PRO A 311 -25.41 -0.81 -25.99
C PRO A 311 -25.87 0.62 -25.72
N ASN A 312 -26.79 1.15 -26.54
CA ASN A 312 -27.31 2.50 -26.35
C ASN A 312 -27.99 2.69 -24.98
N LYS A 313 -28.82 1.73 -24.55
CA LYS A 313 -29.49 1.77 -23.25
C LYS A 313 -28.49 1.69 -22.09
N LEU A 314 -27.47 0.84 -22.24
CA LEU A 314 -26.42 0.68 -21.23
C LEU A 314 -25.59 1.97 -21.07
N LEU A 315 -25.21 2.59 -22.20
CA LEU A 315 -24.40 3.81 -22.20
C LEU A 315 -25.20 5.04 -21.77
N ASP A 316 -26.49 5.10 -22.07
CA ASP A 316 -27.36 6.17 -21.57
C ASP A 316 -27.54 6.05 -20.04
N ALA A 317 -27.64 4.83 -19.51
CA ALA A 317 -27.64 4.60 -18.06
C ALA A 317 -26.30 5.03 -17.41
N LEU A 318 -25.16 4.64 -17.99
CA LEU A 318 -23.83 5.05 -17.51
C LEU A 318 -23.62 6.57 -17.57
N ARG A 319 -24.14 7.24 -18.60
CA ARG A 319 -24.02 8.71 -18.71
C ARG A 319 -24.68 9.40 -17.51
N GLY A 320 -25.83 8.92 -17.06
CA GLY A 320 -26.52 9.45 -15.88
C GLY A 320 -25.68 9.29 -14.60
N THR A 321 -25.01 8.15 -14.44
CA THR A 321 -24.14 7.88 -13.29
C THR A 321 -22.83 8.65 -13.35
N ASP A 322 -22.23 8.80 -14.54
CA ASP A 322 -20.97 9.53 -14.72
C ASP A 322 -21.10 11.01 -14.34
N ILE A 323 -22.24 11.64 -14.64
CA ILE A 323 -22.51 13.01 -14.19
C ILE A 323 -22.43 13.11 -12.66
N MET A 324 -22.94 12.10 -11.94
CA MET A 324 -22.84 12.04 -10.49
C MET A 324 -21.41 11.84 -10.01
N HIS A 325 -20.64 10.96 -10.66
CA HIS A 325 -19.23 10.71 -10.32
C HIS A 325 -18.41 12.00 -10.36
N TRP A 326 -18.55 12.79 -11.43
CA TRP A 326 -17.86 14.07 -11.58
C TRP A 326 -18.35 15.14 -10.62
N LYS A 327 -19.67 15.24 -10.42
CA LYS A 327 -20.26 16.24 -9.51
C LYS A 327 -19.79 16.08 -8.07
N GLN A 328 -19.44 14.85 -7.68
CA GLN A 328 -19.03 14.53 -6.32
C GLN A 328 -17.56 14.13 -6.17
N SER A 329 -16.78 14.24 -7.26
CA SER A 329 -15.34 13.93 -7.25
C SER A 329 -15.04 12.47 -6.82
N LEU A 330 -15.85 11.51 -7.26
CA LEU A 330 -15.66 10.08 -6.95
C LEU A 330 -14.63 9.45 -7.90
N SER A 331 -13.35 9.81 -7.75
CA SER A 331 -12.26 9.44 -8.69
C SER A 331 -12.20 7.94 -9.02
N GLU A 332 -12.31 7.08 -8.03
CA GLU A 332 -12.28 5.62 -8.19
C GLU A 332 -13.42 5.11 -9.10
N LEU A 333 -14.64 5.63 -8.92
CA LEU A 333 -15.79 5.22 -9.72
C LEU A 333 -15.72 5.75 -11.15
N ILE A 334 -15.05 6.87 -11.39
CA ILE A 334 -14.75 7.38 -12.74
C ILE A 334 -13.85 6.38 -13.48
N GLU A 335 -12.77 5.93 -12.85
CA GLU A 335 -11.85 4.94 -13.43
C GLU A 335 -12.57 3.62 -13.72
N ILE A 336 -13.34 3.12 -12.77
CA ILE A 336 -14.14 1.90 -12.92
C ILE A 336 -15.15 2.06 -14.07
N SER A 337 -15.83 3.21 -14.19
CA SER A 337 -16.80 3.47 -15.25
C SER A 337 -16.16 3.44 -16.64
N LEU A 338 -14.98 4.03 -16.78
CA LEU A 338 -14.22 4.05 -18.04
C LEU A 338 -13.72 2.65 -18.43
N ALA A 339 -13.20 1.88 -17.46
CA ALA A 339 -12.79 0.50 -17.68
C ALA A 339 -13.98 -0.42 -18.01
N GLN A 340 -15.13 -0.20 -17.35
CA GLN A 340 -16.38 -0.91 -17.63
C GLN A 340 -16.89 -0.58 -19.04
N THR A 341 -16.89 0.69 -19.43
CA THR A 341 -17.30 1.13 -20.77
C THR A 341 -16.40 0.54 -21.85
N THR A 342 -15.09 0.49 -21.62
CA THR A 342 -14.11 -0.21 -22.47
C THR A 342 -14.50 -1.68 -22.65
N SER A 343 -14.79 -2.36 -21.53
CA SER A 343 -15.19 -3.78 -21.53
C SER A 343 -16.51 -4.03 -22.26
N ILE A 344 -17.50 -3.14 -22.09
CA ILE A 344 -18.78 -3.21 -22.81
C ILE A 344 -18.54 -3.07 -24.32
N TRP A 345 -17.81 -2.05 -24.76
CA TRP A 345 -17.54 -1.88 -26.20
C TRP A 345 -16.80 -3.07 -26.80
N ARG A 346 -15.84 -3.63 -26.05
CA ARG A 346 -15.11 -4.83 -26.45
C ARG A 346 -16.05 -6.02 -26.61
N MET A 347 -16.92 -6.27 -25.63
CA MET A 347 -17.90 -7.36 -25.63
C MET A 347 -18.89 -7.27 -26.80
N TYR A 348 -19.27 -6.04 -27.21
CA TYR A 348 -20.13 -5.80 -28.38
C TYR A 348 -19.37 -5.71 -29.72
N GLY A 349 -18.07 -6.05 -29.74
CA GLY A 349 -17.25 -6.08 -30.95
C GLY A 349 -16.88 -4.72 -31.53
N LYS A 350 -17.01 -3.63 -30.75
CA LYS A 350 -16.65 -2.26 -31.17
C LYS A 350 -15.23 -1.91 -30.71
N SER A 351 -14.25 -2.51 -31.37
CA SER A 351 -12.81 -2.41 -31.04
C SER A 351 -12.27 -0.97 -31.01
N THR A 352 -12.67 -0.12 -31.94
CA THR A 352 -12.23 1.29 -31.99
C THR A 352 -12.73 2.10 -30.80
N MET A 353 -13.99 1.90 -30.40
CA MET A 353 -14.59 2.57 -29.24
C MET A 353 -13.96 2.10 -27.93
N ALA A 354 -13.71 0.79 -27.80
CA ALA A 354 -13.00 0.22 -26.68
C ALA A 354 -11.59 0.81 -26.55
N ARG A 355 -10.83 0.90 -27.66
CA ARG A 355 -9.50 1.52 -27.67
C ARG A 355 -9.55 2.98 -27.22
N GLN A 356 -10.48 3.76 -27.74
CA GLN A 356 -10.60 5.18 -27.39
C GLN A 356 -10.87 5.36 -25.89
N GLN A 357 -11.75 4.53 -25.32
CA GLN A 357 -12.07 4.59 -23.89
C GLN A 357 -10.90 4.13 -23.00
N ALA A 358 -10.20 3.07 -23.40
CA ALA A 358 -8.97 2.65 -22.72
C ALA A 358 -7.93 3.78 -22.76
N GLN A 359 -7.70 4.40 -23.91
CA GLN A 359 -6.78 5.53 -24.05
C GLN A 359 -7.22 6.75 -23.25
N LEU A 360 -8.52 7.00 -23.12
CA LEU A 360 -9.02 8.07 -22.25
C LEU A 360 -8.59 7.79 -20.80
N LEU A 361 -8.88 6.60 -20.27
CA LEU A 361 -8.48 6.23 -18.91
C LEU A 361 -6.96 6.30 -18.71
N LEU A 362 -6.17 5.78 -19.65
CA LEU A 362 -4.70 5.75 -19.54
C LEU A 362 -4.04 7.14 -19.65
N ASN A 363 -4.74 8.13 -20.22
CA ASN A 363 -4.23 9.50 -20.31
C ASN A 363 -4.83 10.43 -19.25
N MET A 364 -5.72 9.92 -18.39
CA MET A 364 -6.26 10.68 -17.28
C MET A 364 -5.21 10.81 -16.18
N ASN A 365 -5.04 12.03 -15.68
CA ASN A 365 -4.22 12.31 -14.50
C ASN A 365 -5.04 12.18 -13.22
N ILE A 366 -4.36 12.01 -12.09
CA ILE A 366 -4.98 11.97 -10.76
C ILE A 366 -5.80 13.25 -10.54
N LEU A 367 -7.08 13.07 -10.17
CA LEU A 367 -8.01 14.17 -9.94
C LEU A 367 -7.80 14.86 -8.58
N ASP A 368 -7.37 14.10 -7.57
CA ASP A 368 -7.02 14.59 -6.23
C ASP A 368 -5.53 14.33 -5.95
N PRO A 369 -4.61 15.22 -6.40
CA PRO A 369 -3.19 15.07 -6.11
C PRO A 369 -2.96 15.34 -4.62
N VAL A 370 -2.79 14.29 -3.81
CA VAL A 370 -2.47 14.44 -2.38
C VAL A 370 -1.00 14.81 -2.20
N ASN A 371 -0.48 15.89 -2.77
CA ASN A 371 0.93 16.35 -2.64
C ASN A 371 2.06 15.31 -2.85
N PHE A 372 1.73 14.07 -3.22
CA PHE A 372 2.64 13.02 -3.63
C PHE A 372 2.79 13.22 -5.12
N SER A 373 4.03 13.31 -5.61
CA SER A 373 4.42 13.66 -6.97
C SER A 373 3.97 12.64 -8.04
N GLU A 374 2.73 12.20 -7.98
CA GLU A 374 2.14 11.10 -8.72
C GLU A 374 1.24 11.65 -9.81
N GLN A 375 1.41 11.14 -11.03
CA GLN A 375 0.68 11.62 -12.19
C GLN A 375 -0.48 10.71 -12.56
N GLN A 376 -0.42 9.41 -12.21
CA GLN A 376 -1.43 8.41 -12.54
C GLN A 376 -1.61 7.37 -11.43
N ASN A 377 -2.86 6.92 -11.25
CA ASN A 377 -3.23 5.82 -10.38
C ASN A 377 -2.95 4.47 -11.08
N ASN A 378 -2.69 3.44 -10.28
CA ASN A 378 -2.41 2.07 -10.73
C ASN A 378 -3.41 1.10 -10.07
N THR A 379 -4.68 1.26 -10.42
CA THR A 379 -5.81 0.48 -9.92
C THR A 379 -6.14 -0.71 -10.83
N GLU A 380 -7.02 -1.60 -10.36
CA GLU A 380 -7.52 -2.71 -11.19
C GLU A 380 -8.16 -2.22 -12.49
N ALA A 381 -8.89 -1.11 -12.46
CA ALA A 381 -9.50 -0.50 -13.65
C ALA A 381 -8.44 -0.15 -14.71
N PHE A 382 -7.28 0.37 -14.29
CA PHE A 382 -6.15 0.68 -15.16
C PHE A 382 -5.57 -0.60 -15.78
N ALA A 383 -5.37 -1.65 -14.97
CA ALA A 383 -4.90 -2.95 -15.44
C ALA A 383 -5.86 -3.59 -16.46
N VAL A 384 -7.18 -3.56 -16.21
CA VAL A 384 -8.20 -4.07 -17.15
C VAL A 384 -8.16 -3.32 -18.47
N ALA A 385 -8.02 -1.99 -18.45
CA ALA A 385 -7.91 -1.21 -19.68
C ALA A 385 -6.63 -1.50 -20.47
N LEU A 386 -5.49 -1.69 -19.79
CA LEU A 386 -4.24 -2.13 -20.42
C LEU A 386 -4.38 -3.52 -21.06
N CYS A 387 -5.04 -4.47 -20.39
CA CYS A 387 -5.30 -5.80 -20.93
C CYS A 387 -6.14 -5.72 -22.22
N HIS A 388 -7.25 -4.97 -22.21
CA HIS A 388 -8.06 -4.75 -23.41
C HIS A 388 -7.26 -4.10 -24.55
N LEU A 389 -6.44 -3.10 -24.23
CA LEU A 389 -5.61 -2.43 -25.22
C LEU A 389 -4.58 -3.39 -25.83
N ALA A 390 -3.93 -4.22 -25.01
CA ALA A 390 -2.97 -5.22 -25.45
C ALA A 390 -3.62 -6.27 -26.37
N GLU A 391 -4.80 -6.79 -26.01
CA GLU A 391 -5.57 -7.70 -26.87
C GLU A 391 -5.94 -7.04 -28.20
N LEU A 392 -6.44 -5.81 -28.17
CA LEU A 392 -6.83 -5.07 -29.37
C LEU A 392 -5.64 -4.77 -30.29
N HIS A 393 -4.44 -4.57 -29.74
CA HIS A 393 -3.22 -4.45 -30.54
C HIS A 393 -2.80 -5.80 -31.14
N ALA A 394 -2.88 -6.89 -30.35
CA ALA A 394 -2.57 -8.23 -30.85
C ALA A 394 -3.48 -8.65 -32.01
N GLU A 395 -4.77 -8.29 -31.97
CA GLU A 395 -5.73 -8.56 -33.06
C GLU A 395 -5.50 -7.77 -34.34
N GLN A 396 -4.86 -6.59 -34.24
CA GLN A 396 -4.69 -5.68 -35.38
C GLN A 396 -3.45 -5.97 -36.21
N VAL A 397 -2.53 -6.82 -35.77
CA VAL A 397 -1.36 -7.16 -36.57
C VAL A 397 -1.75 -8.30 -37.54
N PRO A 398 -1.88 -8.03 -38.85
CA PRO A 398 -2.06 -9.10 -39.81
C PRO A 398 -0.73 -9.86 -39.89
N GLU A 399 -0.73 -11.13 -39.48
CA GLU A 399 0.44 -12.00 -39.48
C GLU A 399 1.69 -11.36 -38.86
N LEU A 400 1.73 -11.29 -37.52
CA LEU A 400 3.03 -11.43 -36.87
C LEU A 400 3.62 -12.76 -37.37
N PRO A 401 4.82 -12.80 -37.98
CA PRO A 401 5.43 -14.07 -38.36
C PRO A 401 5.36 -14.95 -37.11
N HIS A 402 4.92 -16.21 -37.22
CA HIS A 402 4.68 -17.10 -36.09
C HIS A 402 5.78 -17.02 -35.01
N ASN A 403 7.00 -16.70 -35.42
CA ASN A 403 8.15 -16.37 -34.60
C ASN A 403 7.93 -15.27 -33.53
N TYR A 404 7.16 -14.20 -33.76
CA TYR A 404 6.98 -13.10 -32.80
C TYR A 404 5.96 -13.41 -31.70
N MET A 405 4.88 -14.12 -32.02
CA MET A 405 3.96 -14.63 -30.99
C MET A 405 4.63 -15.72 -30.15
N ASN A 406 5.44 -16.58 -30.78
CA ASN A 406 6.30 -17.53 -30.09
C ASN A 406 7.38 -16.83 -29.23
N TYR A 407 7.92 -15.70 -29.71
CA TYR A 407 8.87 -14.86 -28.97
C TYR A 407 8.24 -14.25 -27.72
N LEU A 408 7.04 -13.66 -27.82
CA LEU A 408 6.33 -13.10 -26.66
C LEU A 408 5.86 -14.18 -25.69
N ALA A 409 5.32 -15.30 -26.18
CA ALA A 409 4.95 -16.44 -25.35
C ALA A 409 6.17 -17.02 -24.61
N SER A 410 7.33 -17.08 -25.29
CA SER A 410 8.58 -17.48 -24.68
C SER A 410 9.05 -16.53 -23.58
N LEU A 411 9.01 -15.22 -23.82
CA LEU A 411 9.33 -14.22 -22.79
C LEU A 411 8.40 -14.33 -21.57
N GLY A 412 7.11 -14.59 -21.81
CA GLY A 412 6.13 -14.87 -20.75
C GLY A 412 6.49 -16.11 -19.93
N ILE A 413 6.81 -17.22 -20.60
CA ILE A 413 7.23 -18.47 -19.94
C ILE A 413 8.55 -18.27 -19.17
N GLN A 414 9.52 -17.57 -19.74
CA GLN A 414 10.79 -17.24 -19.08
C GLN A 414 10.58 -16.36 -17.84
N SER A 415 9.64 -15.42 -17.88
CA SER A 415 9.25 -14.61 -16.71
C SER A 415 8.60 -15.46 -15.63
N LEU A 416 7.65 -16.33 -16.01
CA LEU A 416 6.99 -17.26 -15.10
C LEU A 416 7.96 -18.26 -14.46
N VAL A 417 8.94 -18.76 -15.20
CA VAL A 417 9.99 -19.64 -14.66
C VAL A 417 10.85 -18.89 -13.65
N LYS A 418 11.21 -17.64 -13.92
CA LYS A 418 11.95 -16.78 -12.97
C LYS A 418 11.15 -16.52 -11.70
N GLN A 419 9.83 -16.32 -11.83
CA GLN A 419 8.93 -16.12 -10.69
C GLN A 419 8.71 -17.42 -9.90
N GLY A 420 8.48 -18.54 -10.58
CA GLY A 420 8.36 -19.87 -9.98
C GLY A 420 9.63 -20.31 -9.25
N ALA A 421 10.82 -19.96 -9.77
CA ALA A 421 12.08 -20.17 -9.09
C ALA A 421 12.19 -19.38 -7.78
N LYS A 422 11.73 -18.11 -7.76
CA LYS A 422 11.64 -17.31 -6.54
C LYS A 422 10.62 -17.85 -5.53
N GLN A 423 9.58 -18.52 -6.01
CA GLN A 423 8.53 -19.14 -5.20
C GLN A 423 8.85 -20.59 -4.78
N GLY A 424 10.05 -21.11 -5.09
CA GLY A 424 10.51 -22.42 -4.63
C GLY A 424 9.94 -23.63 -5.38
N MET A 425 9.47 -23.47 -6.63
CA MET A 425 9.01 -24.59 -7.47
C MET A 425 10.13 -25.61 -7.75
N PRO A 426 9.81 -26.92 -7.84
CA PRO A 426 10.82 -27.96 -8.04
C PRO A 426 11.52 -27.83 -9.39
N ALA A 427 12.84 -28.02 -9.40
CA ALA A 427 13.71 -27.75 -10.55
C ALA A 427 13.33 -28.51 -11.82
N ASN A 428 12.85 -29.75 -11.70
CA ASN A 428 12.40 -30.55 -12.84
C ASN A 428 11.25 -29.86 -13.61
N LYS A 429 10.25 -29.30 -12.92
CA LYS A 429 9.13 -28.59 -13.55
C LYS A 429 9.57 -27.30 -14.23
N LEU A 430 10.54 -26.58 -13.64
CA LEU A 430 11.09 -25.36 -14.22
C LEU A 430 11.94 -25.66 -15.46
N LEU A 431 12.74 -26.73 -15.43
CA LEU A 431 13.56 -27.17 -16.56
C LEU A 431 12.73 -27.77 -17.70
N ASP A 432 11.65 -28.49 -17.40
CA ASP A 432 10.74 -29.01 -18.42
C ASP A 432 9.99 -27.87 -19.15
N ALA A 433 9.60 -26.82 -18.41
CA ALA A 433 8.99 -25.62 -18.99
C ALA A 433 9.95 -24.87 -19.94
N LEU A 434 11.24 -24.77 -19.59
CA LEU A 434 12.27 -24.20 -20.46
C LEU A 434 12.64 -25.10 -21.65
N ARG A 435 12.66 -26.43 -21.47
CA ARG A 435 12.96 -27.37 -22.55
C ARG A 435 11.94 -27.30 -23.69
N GLY A 436 10.67 -27.10 -23.35
CA GLY A 436 9.60 -26.91 -24.34
C GLY A 436 9.79 -25.66 -25.20
N THR A 437 10.34 -24.58 -24.62
CA THR A 437 10.61 -23.33 -25.34
C THR A 437 11.96 -23.39 -26.09
N ASP A 438 12.97 -24.08 -25.57
CA ASP A 438 14.27 -24.23 -26.23
C ASP A 438 14.21 -24.94 -27.58
N ILE A 439 13.41 -26.01 -27.68
CA ILE A 439 13.17 -26.73 -28.94
C ILE A 439 12.50 -25.81 -29.97
N MET A 440 11.64 -24.90 -29.52
CA MET A 440 10.99 -23.90 -30.35
C MET A 440 11.98 -22.82 -30.80
N HIS A 441 12.83 -22.31 -29.90
CA HIS A 441 13.85 -21.29 -30.20
C HIS A 441 14.86 -21.78 -31.23
N TRP A 442 15.32 -23.03 -31.10
CA TRP A 442 16.24 -23.67 -32.04
C TRP A 442 15.64 -23.85 -33.43
N LYS A 443 14.37 -24.27 -33.52
CA LYS A 443 13.67 -24.42 -34.82
C LYS A 443 13.44 -23.10 -35.55
N GLN A 444 13.42 -21.98 -34.83
CA GLN A 444 13.12 -20.65 -35.37
C GLN A 444 14.34 -19.72 -35.41
N SER A 445 15.54 -20.23 -35.09
CA SER A 445 16.81 -19.49 -35.11
C SER A 445 16.81 -18.20 -34.26
N LEU A 446 16.14 -18.21 -33.10
CA LEU A 446 16.04 -17.05 -32.19
C LEU A 446 17.21 -16.99 -31.18
N SER A 447 18.40 -16.57 -31.64
CA SER A 447 19.65 -16.65 -30.87
C SER A 447 19.62 -15.97 -29.50
N GLU A 448 18.99 -14.81 -29.37
CA GLU A 448 18.90 -14.08 -28.10
C GLU A 448 18.09 -14.83 -27.03
N LEU A 449 16.99 -15.48 -27.42
CA LEU A 449 16.18 -16.28 -26.49
C LEU A 449 16.85 -17.58 -26.08
N ILE A 450 17.69 -18.15 -26.96
CA ILE A 450 18.52 -19.31 -26.63
C ILE A 450 19.53 -18.92 -25.55
N GLU A 451 20.19 -17.77 -25.68
CA GLU A 451 21.13 -17.26 -24.66
C GLU A 451 20.45 -16.98 -23.33
N ILE A 452 19.27 -16.35 -23.34
CA ILE A 452 18.48 -16.08 -22.13
C ILE A 452 18.06 -17.40 -21.46
N SER A 453 17.60 -18.38 -22.23
CA SER A 453 17.19 -19.68 -21.69
C SER A 453 18.38 -20.49 -21.14
N LEU A 454 19.55 -20.44 -21.81
CA LEU A 454 20.79 -21.03 -21.29
C LEU A 454 21.23 -20.36 -19.99
N ALA A 455 21.13 -19.03 -19.89
CA ALA A 455 21.45 -18.30 -18.67
C ALA A 455 20.49 -18.65 -17.53
N GLN A 456 19.20 -18.79 -17.81
CA GLN A 456 18.18 -19.20 -16.83
C GLN A 456 18.36 -20.65 -16.39
N THR A 457 18.62 -21.55 -17.33
CA THR A 457 18.94 -22.96 -17.05
C THR A 457 20.18 -23.07 -16.16
N THR A 458 21.24 -22.32 -16.48
CA THR A 458 22.46 -22.27 -15.67
C THR A 458 22.20 -21.67 -14.28
N SER A 459 21.33 -20.67 -14.17
CA SER A 459 20.91 -20.08 -12.90
C SER A 459 20.10 -21.06 -12.04
N ILE A 460 19.16 -21.80 -12.64
CA ILE A 460 18.41 -22.87 -11.97
C ILE A 460 19.36 -23.97 -11.50
N TRP A 461 20.28 -24.42 -12.36
CA TRP A 461 21.32 -25.39 -11.97
C TRP A 461 22.26 -24.85 -10.88
N ARG A 462 22.57 -23.55 -10.81
CA ARG A 462 23.32 -22.99 -9.67
C ARG A 462 22.49 -22.91 -8.39
N MET A 463 21.21 -22.54 -8.48
CA MET A 463 20.30 -22.44 -7.33
C MET A 463 19.99 -23.82 -6.73
N TYR A 464 19.82 -24.84 -7.57
CA TYR A 464 19.44 -26.18 -7.15
C TYR A 464 20.62 -27.18 -7.11
N GLY A 465 21.70 -26.93 -7.86
CA GLY A 465 22.94 -27.72 -7.81
C GLY A 465 23.77 -27.46 -6.56
N LYS A 466 23.69 -26.26 -5.95
CA LYS A 466 24.18 -26.02 -4.58
C LYS A 466 23.44 -26.84 -3.51
N ARG A 467 22.31 -27.47 -3.85
CA ARG A 467 21.61 -28.45 -2.99
C ARG A 467 21.97 -29.92 -3.31
N SER A 468 22.69 -30.21 -4.40
CA SER A 468 23.00 -31.58 -4.82
C SER A 468 24.50 -31.94 -4.81
N GLU A 469 25.38 -31.09 -4.28
CA GLU A 469 26.76 -31.53 -3.94
C GLU A 469 26.80 -32.57 -2.80
N ASN A 470 25.65 -33.02 -2.31
CA ASN A 470 25.55 -34.15 -1.39
C ASN A 470 24.90 -35.43 -1.96
N THR A 471 24.48 -35.51 -3.23
CA THR A 471 24.00 -36.79 -3.78
C THR A 471 24.28 -36.98 -5.28
N ASP A 472 25.27 -37.81 -5.53
CA ASP A 472 25.49 -38.79 -6.60
C ASP A 472 25.66 -38.40 -8.09
N SER A 473 26.73 -38.99 -8.61
CA SER A 473 27.23 -39.03 -9.98
C SER A 473 26.27 -39.74 -10.96
N GLY A 474 26.05 -39.17 -12.15
CA GLY A 474 25.46 -39.96 -13.23
C GLY A 474 24.84 -39.26 -14.43
N TYR A 475 25.23 -38.04 -14.83
CA TYR A 475 24.61 -37.38 -16.01
C TYR A 475 25.58 -36.59 -16.91
N HIS A 476 26.81 -37.08 -17.08
CA HIS A 476 27.83 -36.39 -17.90
C HIS A 476 27.97 -36.90 -19.36
N GLN A 477 26.93 -37.46 -19.99
CA GLN A 477 27.14 -38.17 -21.27
C GLN A 477 26.13 -37.95 -22.41
N SER A 478 25.48 -36.78 -22.54
CA SER A 478 24.58 -36.56 -23.67
C SER A 478 24.49 -35.11 -24.18
N LEU A 479 25.63 -34.43 -24.34
CA LEU A 479 25.69 -33.09 -24.95
C LEU A 479 26.73 -32.96 -26.08
N ASN A 480 27.12 -34.07 -26.72
CA ASN A 480 28.03 -34.08 -27.89
C ASN A 480 27.38 -34.57 -29.19
N ARG A 481 26.05 -34.54 -29.30
CA ARG A 481 25.35 -34.77 -30.57
C ARG A 481 24.08 -33.92 -30.68
N LEU A 482 24.26 -32.72 -31.20
CA LEU A 482 23.44 -31.89 -32.08
C LEU A 482 24.15 -30.53 -32.19
#